data_AF-A0A955NXD4-F1
#
_entry.id   AF-A0A955NXD4-F1
#
_cell.length_a   1.000
_cell.length_b   1.000
_cell.length_c   1.000
_cell.angle_alpha   90.00
_cell.angle_beta   90.00
_cell.angle_gamma   90.00
#
_symmetry.space_group_name_H-M   'P 1'
#
loop_
_entity.id
_entity.type
_entity.pdbx_description
1 polymer ?
#
loop_
_entity_poly.entity_id
_entity_poly.type
_entity_poly.pdbx_seq_one_letter_code
_entity_poly.pdbx_strand_id
1 'polypeptide(L)'
;MANTAHPFYEGALLTNHLLYQETDSTQYLTESFDLAERSKALLLYQSIQEADALQYAGIPGSLLEREYNLRIDLSYYDQKRQERLSEGLEETDSTVLSISSKLFDLNQSYDSLKTHFEEEYPEYYRLKYDLSTISVEEIQKELLNPDQSLLEFFVGDSTIFIFLLSQKDYDVIQVRKDTAIEAWVSQLRRGLKAPYNSEEPEDSPYRNSSYSAQQYADAAVKLYDKLIAPVKDKLQPKVIIIPDGVLGYLPFQALLEEMPARPYRFHTHSYFGREHQLSYSYSATLLKEMQNKVHRAEPGKSLLAMAPFYDGTLYTLDSLYKAELAELELEESLATTARSAFESLPYSGAEAYTASQLWDGDFLQGDEATEQHFREMAGQYRMLHLATHGAANDEVGEYAYLAFTEVDDSLENELLFVKDIYNLQLNADLVILSACQTATGELQRGEGIISLARAFAYAGAKSITTTLWSVNDQKTK
;
A
#
# COMPACT_ATOMS: atom_id res chain seq x y z
N MET A 1 10.10 -15.59 -6.02
CA MET A 1 9.45 -16.31 -7.16
C MET A 1 8.40 -15.45 -7.88
N ALA A 2 7.84 -14.38 -7.32
CA ALA A 2 6.93 -13.49 -8.07
C ALA A 2 7.56 -12.83 -9.30
N ASN A 3 8.80 -12.34 -9.21
CA ASN A 3 9.50 -11.74 -10.36
C ASN A 3 9.70 -12.71 -11.53
N THR A 4 9.68 -14.03 -11.30
CA THR A 4 9.74 -15.04 -12.37
C THR A 4 8.37 -15.37 -12.95
N ALA A 5 7.27 -15.10 -12.25
CA ALA A 5 5.90 -15.35 -12.74
C ALA A 5 5.37 -14.20 -13.62
N HIS A 6 5.81 -12.96 -13.36
CA HIS A 6 5.32 -11.75 -14.02
C HIS A 6 5.40 -11.78 -15.57
N PRO A 7 6.49 -12.29 -16.20
CA PRO A 7 6.54 -12.41 -17.67
C PRO A 7 5.52 -13.42 -18.23
N PHE A 8 5.15 -14.44 -17.46
CA PHE A 8 4.11 -15.39 -17.86
C PHE A 8 2.73 -14.73 -17.88
N TYR A 9 2.43 -13.88 -16.88
CA TYR A 9 1.18 -13.09 -16.87
C TYR A 9 1.13 -12.14 -18.06
N GLU A 10 2.22 -11.40 -18.38
CA GLU A 10 2.25 -10.53 -19.56
C GLU A 10 1.99 -11.31 -20.85
N GLY A 11 2.62 -12.49 -21.03
CA GLY A 11 2.39 -13.35 -22.18
C GLY A 11 0.94 -13.83 -22.30
N ALA A 12 0.31 -14.18 -21.19
CA ALA A 12 -1.09 -14.58 -21.15
C ALA A 12 -2.04 -13.40 -21.49
N LEU A 13 -1.78 -12.21 -20.94
CA LEU A 13 -2.54 -11.00 -21.26
C LEU A 13 -2.44 -10.62 -22.74
N LEU A 14 -1.24 -10.71 -23.32
CA LEU A 14 -1.03 -10.48 -24.75
C LEU A 14 -1.80 -11.50 -25.59
N THR A 15 -1.78 -12.77 -25.20
CA THR A 15 -2.50 -13.84 -25.89
C THR A 15 -4.01 -13.61 -25.87
N ASN A 16 -4.58 -13.28 -24.71
CA ASN A 16 -6.01 -12.99 -24.58
C ASN A 16 -6.42 -11.79 -25.44
N HIS A 17 -5.59 -10.75 -25.51
CA HIS A 17 -5.90 -9.62 -26.37
C HIS A 17 -5.85 -9.96 -27.86
N LEU A 18 -4.88 -10.77 -28.31
CA LEU A 18 -4.84 -11.26 -29.69
C LEU A 18 -6.09 -12.10 -30.00
N LEU A 19 -6.51 -12.96 -29.08
CA LEU A 19 -7.74 -13.74 -29.22
C LEU A 19 -8.98 -12.84 -29.28
N TYR A 20 -9.04 -11.78 -28.47
CA TYR A 20 -10.10 -10.78 -28.56
C TYR A 20 -10.13 -10.10 -29.95
N GLN A 21 -8.98 -9.67 -30.48
CA GLN A 21 -8.90 -9.04 -31.80
C GLN A 21 -9.33 -9.96 -32.95
N GLU A 22 -9.10 -11.27 -32.82
CA GLU A 22 -9.48 -12.26 -33.85
C GLU A 22 -10.93 -12.75 -33.72
N THR A 23 -11.52 -12.70 -32.53
CA THR A 23 -12.83 -13.32 -32.24
C THR A 23 -13.94 -12.35 -31.84
N ASP A 24 -13.61 -11.10 -31.51
CA ASP A 24 -14.48 -10.11 -30.87
C ASP A 24 -15.14 -10.59 -29.55
N SER A 25 -14.64 -11.67 -28.94
CA SER A 25 -15.20 -12.23 -27.70
C SER A 25 -14.71 -11.49 -26.46
N THR A 26 -15.60 -10.74 -25.80
CA THR A 26 -15.30 -9.99 -24.57
C THR A 26 -14.93 -10.87 -23.38
N GLN A 27 -15.15 -12.18 -23.46
CA GLN A 27 -14.68 -13.15 -22.47
C GLN A 27 -13.16 -13.04 -22.27
N TYR A 28 -12.39 -12.90 -23.35
CA TYR A 28 -10.92 -12.80 -23.25
C TYR A 28 -10.46 -11.54 -22.52
N LEU A 29 -11.21 -10.44 -22.64
CA LEU A 29 -10.93 -9.22 -21.86
C LEU A 29 -11.21 -9.47 -20.38
N THR A 30 -12.28 -10.17 -20.04
CA THR A 30 -12.62 -10.49 -18.64
C THR A 30 -11.58 -11.43 -18.02
N GLU A 31 -11.13 -12.43 -18.78
CA GLU A 31 -10.02 -13.30 -18.39
C GLU A 31 -8.70 -12.54 -18.23
N SER A 32 -8.44 -11.52 -19.05
CA SER A 32 -7.27 -10.64 -18.86
C SER A 32 -7.31 -9.90 -17.52
N PHE A 33 -8.48 -9.41 -17.12
CA PHE A 33 -8.61 -8.75 -15.80
C PHE A 33 -8.35 -9.74 -14.65
N ASP A 34 -8.95 -10.93 -14.72
CA ASP A 34 -8.72 -12.00 -13.72
C ASP A 34 -7.24 -12.37 -13.60
N LEU A 35 -6.52 -12.47 -14.72
CA LEU A 35 -5.07 -12.71 -14.71
C LEU A 35 -4.29 -11.59 -14.03
N ALA A 36 -4.65 -10.32 -14.29
CA ALA A 36 -4.01 -9.18 -13.65
C ALA A 36 -4.26 -9.17 -12.13
N GLU A 37 -5.51 -9.36 -11.69
CA GLU A 37 -5.87 -9.44 -10.27
C GLU A 37 -5.19 -10.63 -9.58
N ARG A 38 -5.12 -11.81 -10.22
CA ARG A 38 -4.41 -12.97 -9.67
C ARG A 38 -2.93 -12.71 -9.49
N SER A 39 -2.31 -11.95 -10.39
CA SER A 39 -0.90 -11.58 -10.27
C SER A 39 -0.65 -10.73 -9.01
N LYS A 40 -1.58 -9.81 -8.69
CA LYS A 40 -1.55 -9.00 -7.46
C LYS A 40 -1.85 -9.83 -6.22
N ALA A 41 -2.85 -10.72 -6.27
CA ALA A 41 -3.16 -11.64 -5.18
C ALA A 41 -1.97 -12.55 -4.85
N LEU A 42 -1.22 -13.02 -5.86
CA LEU A 42 -0.03 -13.83 -5.67
C LEU A 42 1.12 -13.06 -4.99
N LEU A 43 1.32 -11.79 -5.36
CA LEU A 43 2.30 -10.91 -4.72
C LEU A 43 1.96 -10.71 -3.24
N LEU A 44 0.70 -10.36 -2.96
CA LEU A 44 0.18 -10.25 -1.61
C LEU A 44 0.41 -11.54 -0.80
N TYR A 45 0.02 -12.69 -1.37
CA TYR A 45 0.23 -13.98 -0.73
C TYR A 45 1.69 -14.21 -0.37
N GLN A 46 2.64 -13.85 -1.25
CA GLN A 46 4.07 -13.96 -0.94
C GLN A 46 4.47 -13.06 0.24
N SER A 47 4.00 -11.81 0.27
CA SER A 47 4.24 -10.87 1.39
C SER A 47 3.54 -11.24 2.70
N ILE A 48 2.65 -12.23 2.69
CA ILE A 48 2.02 -12.81 3.88
C ILE A 48 2.79 -14.06 4.31
N GLN A 49 3.28 -14.84 3.35
CA GLN A 49 4.07 -16.04 3.62
C GLN A 49 5.45 -15.73 4.18
N GLU A 50 6.12 -14.71 3.65
CA GLU A 50 7.46 -14.29 4.08
C GLU A 50 7.44 -13.73 5.52
N ALA A 51 6.27 -13.25 5.98
CA ALA A 51 6.09 -12.67 7.30
C ALA A 51 6.30 -13.67 8.44
N ASP A 52 6.41 -14.98 8.16
CA ASP A 52 6.83 -16.16 8.98
C ASP A 52 6.29 -16.25 10.44
N ALA A 53 5.50 -15.28 10.89
CA ALA A 53 5.11 -15.00 12.26
C ALA A 53 3.67 -14.48 12.31
N LEU A 54 2.80 -14.99 11.43
CA LEU A 54 1.36 -14.83 11.59
C LEU A 54 0.89 -15.65 12.80
N GLN A 55 1.14 -15.13 14.00
CA GLN A 55 0.37 -15.52 15.18
C GLN A 55 -0.99 -14.84 15.08
N TYR A 56 -1.81 -15.33 14.15
CA TYR A 56 -3.18 -14.85 14.03
C TYR A 56 -3.87 -15.09 15.37
N ALA A 57 -4.32 -14.01 16.00
CA ALA A 57 -4.96 -14.07 17.31
C ALA A 57 -6.14 -15.06 17.27
N GLY A 58 -6.01 -16.16 18.01
CA GLY A 58 -7.00 -17.23 18.08
C GLY A 58 -6.57 -18.57 17.47
N ILE A 59 -5.52 -18.63 16.63
CA ILE A 59 -5.01 -19.90 16.10
C ILE A 59 -4.04 -20.52 17.13
N PRO A 60 -4.27 -21.77 17.58
CA PRO A 60 -3.31 -22.48 18.41
C PRO A 60 -1.94 -22.59 17.74
N GLY A 61 -0.87 -22.23 18.45
CA GLY A 61 0.50 -22.32 17.92
C GLY A 61 0.88 -23.72 17.43
N SER A 62 0.26 -24.77 17.98
CA SER A 62 0.43 -26.15 17.51
C SER A 62 -0.11 -26.40 16.10
N LEU A 63 -1.15 -25.68 15.65
CA LEU A 63 -1.65 -25.78 14.26
C LEU A 63 -0.69 -25.10 13.29
N LEU A 64 -0.15 -23.94 13.66
CA LEU A 64 0.84 -23.23 12.86
C LEU A 64 2.16 -24.01 12.75
N GLU A 65 2.63 -24.57 13.86
CA GLU A 65 3.81 -25.44 13.88
C GLU A 65 3.58 -26.70 13.02
N ARG A 66 2.38 -27.29 13.09
CA ARG A 66 2.01 -28.43 12.23
C ARG A 66 2.03 -28.05 10.75
N GLU A 67 1.50 -26.89 10.39
CA GLU A 67 1.52 -26.39 9.02
C GLU A 67 2.95 -26.21 8.52
N TYR A 68 3.79 -25.54 9.31
CA TYR A 68 5.19 -25.31 9.00
C TYR A 68 5.95 -26.62 8.77
N ASN A 69 5.80 -27.59 9.67
CA ASN A 69 6.43 -28.91 9.55
C ASN A 69 5.95 -29.67 8.30
N LEU A 70 4.64 -29.63 7.99
CA LEU A 70 4.11 -30.25 6.78
C LEU A 70 4.72 -29.64 5.51
N ARG A 71 4.89 -28.31 5.44
CA ARG A 71 5.54 -27.64 4.31
C ARG A 71 7.00 -28.03 4.15
N ILE A 72 7.75 -28.11 5.25
CA ILE A 72 9.15 -28.59 5.23
C ILE A 72 9.22 -30.01 4.70
N ASP A 73 8.40 -30.92 5.23
CA ASP A 73 8.40 -32.32 4.80
C ASP A 73 8.02 -32.46 3.33
N LEU A 74 6.99 -31.72 2.86
CA LEU A 74 6.61 -31.69 1.46
C LEU A 74 7.77 -31.24 0.56
N SER A 75 8.42 -30.13 0.90
CA SER A 75 9.57 -29.63 0.13
C SER A 75 10.73 -30.61 0.14
N TYR A 76 11.03 -31.24 1.29
CA TYR A 76 12.10 -32.21 1.42
C TYR A 76 11.86 -33.45 0.54
N TYR A 77 10.66 -34.02 0.61
CA TYR A 77 10.33 -35.23 -0.17
C TYR A 77 10.18 -34.91 -1.67
N ASP A 78 9.70 -33.74 -2.05
CA ASP A 78 9.64 -33.34 -3.46
C ASP A 78 11.05 -33.17 -4.03
N GLN A 79 11.95 -32.47 -3.32
CA GLN A 79 13.35 -32.36 -3.72
C GLN A 79 14.02 -33.74 -3.86
N LYS A 80 13.77 -34.65 -2.91
CA LYS A 80 14.30 -36.01 -2.95
C LYS A 80 13.75 -36.81 -4.14
N ARG A 81 12.49 -36.60 -4.51
CA ARG A 81 11.90 -37.20 -5.71
C ARG A 81 12.57 -36.68 -6.98
N GLN A 82 12.76 -35.36 -7.08
CA GLN A 82 13.43 -34.73 -8.22
C GLN A 82 14.89 -35.19 -8.36
N GLU A 83 15.61 -35.32 -7.24
CA GLU A 83 16.98 -35.87 -7.21
C GLU A 83 17.01 -37.27 -7.83
N ARG A 84 16.11 -38.17 -7.39
CA ARG A 84 16.04 -39.55 -7.91
C ARG A 84 15.70 -39.60 -9.39
N LEU A 85 14.74 -38.79 -9.85
CA LEU A 85 14.41 -38.69 -11.27
C LEU A 85 15.59 -38.14 -12.09
N SER A 86 16.34 -37.19 -11.56
CA SER A 86 17.53 -36.62 -12.22
C SER A 86 18.70 -37.62 -12.33
N GLU A 87 18.77 -38.61 -11.43
CA GLU A 87 19.71 -39.73 -11.49
C GLU A 87 19.32 -40.78 -12.56
N GLY A 88 18.20 -40.60 -13.25
CA GLY A 88 17.72 -41.48 -14.31
C GLY A 88 16.78 -42.60 -13.86
N LEU A 89 16.28 -42.54 -12.62
CA LEU A 89 15.23 -43.47 -12.14
C LEU A 89 13.89 -43.11 -12.80
N GLU A 90 13.11 -44.14 -13.13
CA GLU A 90 11.75 -43.96 -13.68
C GLU A 90 10.72 -43.73 -12.57
N GLU A 91 9.58 -43.11 -12.90
CA GLU A 91 8.46 -42.89 -11.97
C GLU A 91 7.92 -44.20 -11.35
N THR A 92 8.08 -45.32 -12.06
CA THR A 92 7.68 -46.65 -11.59
C THR A 92 8.71 -47.34 -10.72
N ASP A 93 9.88 -46.73 -10.51
CA ASP A 93 10.89 -47.28 -9.60
C ASP A 93 10.36 -47.35 -8.17
N SER A 94 10.64 -48.46 -7.47
CA SER A 94 10.13 -48.70 -6.12
C SER A 94 10.50 -47.60 -5.11
N THR A 95 11.66 -46.96 -5.26
CA THR A 95 12.09 -45.87 -4.40
C THR A 95 11.33 -44.58 -4.70
N VAL A 96 11.13 -44.26 -5.99
CA VAL A 96 10.34 -43.10 -6.44
C VAL A 96 8.88 -43.25 -6.04
N LEU A 97 8.31 -44.45 -6.17
CA LEU A 97 6.96 -44.78 -5.71
C LEU A 97 6.82 -44.62 -4.19
N SER A 98 7.82 -45.05 -3.41
CA SER A 98 7.77 -44.89 -1.95
C SER A 98 7.77 -43.41 -1.53
N ILE A 99 8.57 -42.57 -2.19
CA ILE A 99 8.60 -41.12 -1.96
C ILE A 99 7.28 -40.48 -2.41
N SER A 100 6.75 -40.90 -3.56
CA SER A 100 5.49 -40.40 -4.10
C SER A 100 4.31 -40.74 -3.19
N SER A 101 4.27 -41.95 -2.61
CA SER A 101 3.28 -42.31 -1.60
C SER A 101 3.38 -41.43 -0.36
N LYS A 102 4.60 -41.13 0.10
CA LYS A 102 4.79 -40.24 1.25
C LYS A 102 4.36 -38.81 0.93
N LEU A 103 4.66 -38.30 -0.26
CA LEU A 103 4.18 -37.01 -0.76
C LEU A 103 2.65 -36.97 -0.83
N PHE A 104 2.00 -38.05 -1.28
CA PHE A 104 0.55 -38.15 -1.31
C PHE A 104 -0.06 -38.05 0.10
N ASP A 105 0.47 -38.79 1.08
CA ASP A 105 -0.01 -38.74 2.47
C ASP A 105 0.20 -37.36 3.11
N LEU A 106 1.35 -36.74 2.83
CA LEU A 106 1.66 -35.38 3.30
C LEU A 106 0.73 -34.34 2.67
N ASN A 107 0.48 -34.42 1.36
CA ASN A 107 -0.46 -33.53 0.67
C ASN A 107 -1.87 -33.69 1.24
N GLN A 108 -2.35 -34.92 1.45
CA GLN A 108 -3.67 -35.15 2.06
C GLN A 108 -3.76 -34.56 3.49
N SER A 109 -2.68 -34.68 4.27
CA SER A 109 -2.60 -34.08 5.61
C SER A 109 -2.60 -32.55 5.57
N TYR A 110 -1.91 -31.97 4.59
CA TYR A 110 -1.84 -30.54 4.37
C TYR A 110 -3.18 -29.97 3.88
N ASP A 111 -3.84 -30.63 2.93
CA ASP A 111 -5.17 -30.26 2.43
C ASP A 111 -6.24 -30.36 3.54
N SER A 112 -6.14 -31.38 4.40
CA SER A 112 -7.03 -31.51 5.56
C SER A 112 -6.83 -30.36 6.56
N LEU A 113 -5.57 -29.94 6.78
CA LEU A 113 -5.25 -28.81 7.64
C LEU A 113 -5.75 -27.48 7.03
N LYS A 114 -5.60 -27.31 5.72
CA LYS A 114 -6.17 -26.17 4.98
C LYS A 114 -7.69 -26.11 5.11
N THR A 115 -8.38 -27.24 4.96
CA THR A 115 -9.84 -27.32 5.14
C THR A 115 -10.23 -26.93 6.56
N HIS A 116 -9.48 -27.38 7.57
CA HIS A 116 -9.70 -26.96 8.95
C HIS A 116 -9.50 -25.45 9.15
N PHE A 117 -8.50 -24.85 8.50
CA PHE A 117 -8.33 -23.40 8.50
C PHE A 117 -9.50 -22.69 7.79
N GLU A 118 -10.02 -23.23 6.69
CA GLU A 118 -11.17 -22.68 5.98
C GLU A 118 -12.42 -22.62 6.87
N GLU A 119 -12.68 -23.68 7.64
CA GLU A 119 -13.85 -23.81 8.49
C GLU A 119 -13.75 -23.02 9.81
N GLU A 120 -12.63 -23.15 10.51
CA GLU A 120 -12.48 -22.63 11.89
C GLU A 120 -11.75 -21.28 11.94
N TYR A 121 -10.94 -20.96 10.92
CA TYR A 121 -10.13 -19.75 10.85
C TYR A 121 -10.24 -19.06 9.47
N PRO A 122 -11.46 -18.75 9.00
CA PRO A 122 -11.71 -18.32 7.61
C PRO A 122 -10.93 -17.08 7.18
N GLU A 123 -10.64 -16.16 8.11
CA GLU A 123 -9.83 -14.97 7.82
C GLU A 123 -8.37 -15.32 7.54
N TYR A 124 -7.81 -16.29 8.27
CA TYR A 124 -6.46 -16.80 8.00
C TYR A 124 -6.41 -17.59 6.69
N TYR A 125 -7.44 -18.42 6.45
CA TYR A 125 -7.52 -19.16 5.20
C TYR A 125 -7.64 -18.24 3.99
N ARG A 126 -8.51 -17.23 4.06
CA ARG A 126 -8.68 -16.26 2.98
C ARG A 126 -7.38 -15.54 2.67
N LEU A 127 -6.70 -15.07 3.72
CA LEU A 127 -5.42 -14.39 3.62
C LEU A 127 -4.33 -15.25 2.97
N LYS A 128 -4.27 -16.55 3.30
CA LYS A 128 -3.15 -17.42 2.95
C LYS A 128 -3.43 -18.39 1.80
N TYR A 129 -4.67 -18.72 1.47
CA TYR A 129 -4.95 -19.79 0.50
C TYR A 129 -6.02 -19.44 -0.52
N ASP A 130 -6.87 -18.46 -0.23
CA ASP A 130 -7.88 -18.02 -1.17
C ASP A 130 -7.26 -17.05 -2.18
N LEU A 131 -7.04 -17.54 -3.40
CA LEU A 131 -6.60 -16.74 -4.54
C LEU A 131 -7.79 -16.35 -5.43
N SER A 132 -9.03 -16.46 -4.91
CA SER A 132 -10.19 -15.96 -5.65
C SER A 132 -10.09 -14.45 -5.81
N THR A 133 -10.51 -14.01 -6.99
CA THR A 133 -10.47 -12.62 -7.42
C THR A 133 -11.89 -12.16 -7.68
N ILE A 134 -12.14 -10.88 -7.47
CA ILE A 134 -13.42 -10.29 -7.84
C ILE A 134 -13.60 -10.31 -9.36
N SER A 135 -14.79 -10.68 -9.84
CA SER A 135 -15.12 -10.59 -11.27
C SER A 135 -15.41 -9.16 -11.71
N VAL A 136 -15.29 -8.90 -13.02
CA VAL A 136 -15.69 -7.60 -13.62
C VAL A 136 -17.16 -7.30 -13.32
N GLU A 137 -18.04 -8.30 -13.42
CA GLU A 137 -19.47 -8.14 -13.15
C GLU A 137 -19.75 -7.76 -11.69
N GLU A 138 -19.02 -8.34 -10.74
CA GLU A 138 -19.13 -7.98 -9.33
C GLU A 138 -18.58 -6.57 -9.08
N ILE A 139 -17.47 -6.17 -9.71
CA ILE A 139 -16.97 -4.79 -9.61
C ILE A 139 -18.05 -3.80 -10.05
N GLN A 140 -18.66 -4.04 -11.21
CA GLN A 140 -19.66 -3.13 -11.77
C GLN A 140 -20.95 -3.04 -10.95
N LYS A 141 -21.34 -4.14 -10.28
CA LYS A 141 -22.62 -4.22 -9.54
C LYS A 141 -22.50 -3.91 -8.06
N GLU A 142 -21.41 -4.31 -7.42
CA GLU A 142 -21.26 -4.33 -5.96
C GLU A 142 -20.21 -3.35 -5.46
N LEU A 143 -19.18 -3.03 -6.27
CA LEU A 143 -18.02 -2.25 -5.83
C LEU A 143 -18.10 -0.77 -6.25
N LEU A 144 -18.49 -0.50 -7.49
CA LEU A 144 -18.48 0.85 -8.06
C LEU A 144 -19.82 1.57 -7.89
N ASN A 145 -19.77 2.86 -7.57
CA ASN A 145 -20.90 3.78 -7.68
C ASN A 145 -21.03 4.35 -9.12
N PRO A 146 -22.19 4.94 -9.49
CA PRO A 146 -22.41 5.46 -10.85
C PRO A 146 -21.45 6.57 -11.29
N ASP A 147 -20.88 7.32 -10.35
CA ASP A 147 -19.93 8.41 -10.56
C ASP A 147 -18.47 7.98 -10.38
N GLN A 148 -18.22 6.67 -10.31
CA GLN A 148 -16.90 6.08 -10.11
C GLN A 148 -16.42 5.28 -11.32
N SER A 149 -15.12 5.39 -11.59
CA SER A 149 -14.39 4.47 -12.46
C SER A 149 -13.23 3.84 -11.68
N LEU A 150 -12.98 2.56 -11.93
CA LEU A 150 -11.77 1.85 -11.52
C LEU A 150 -10.76 1.90 -12.67
N LEU A 151 -9.54 2.33 -12.38
CA LEU A 151 -8.42 2.34 -13.31
C LEU A 151 -7.30 1.47 -12.75
N GLU A 152 -7.20 0.25 -13.27
CA GLU A 152 -6.19 -0.72 -12.85
C GLU A 152 -5.08 -0.87 -13.88
N PHE A 153 -3.86 -0.93 -13.39
CA PHE A 153 -2.67 -1.10 -14.22
C PHE A 153 -2.04 -2.48 -13.99
N PHE A 154 -1.51 -3.04 -15.08
CA PHE A 154 -0.53 -4.12 -15.08
C PHE A 154 0.69 -3.67 -15.90
N VAL A 155 1.87 -3.64 -15.28
CA VAL A 155 3.12 -3.13 -15.85
C VAL A 155 4.06 -4.29 -16.17
N GLY A 156 3.89 -4.83 -17.38
CA GLY A 156 4.77 -5.85 -17.95
C GLY A 156 6.19 -5.35 -18.26
N ASP A 157 6.97 -6.19 -18.89
CA ASP A 157 8.34 -5.88 -19.32
C ASP A 157 8.33 -5.03 -20.59
N SER A 158 7.35 -5.24 -21.47
CA SER A 158 7.24 -4.53 -22.76
C SER A 158 5.93 -3.77 -22.94
N THR A 159 4.89 -4.14 -22.21
CA THR A 159 3.51 -3.63 -22.36
C THR A 159 2.91 -3.27 -21.01
N ILE A 160 2.17 -2.16 -20.99
CA ILE A 160 1.30 -1.74 -19.90
C ILE A 160 -0.13 -2.01 -20.34
N PHE A 161 -0.86 -2.77 -19.54
CA PHE A 161 -2.30 -2.95 -19.70
C PHE A 161 -3.00 -2.02 -18.73
N ILE A 162 -4.01 -1.32 -19.25
CA ILE A 162 -4.85 -0.40 -18.49
C ILE A 162 -6.28 -0.95 -18.57
N PHE A 163 -6.80 -1.37 -17.43
CA PHE A 163 -8.16 -1.85 -17.28
C PHE A 163 -9.01 -0.70 -16.75
N LEU A 164 -9.96 -0.23 -17.55
CA LEU A 164 -10.90 0.81 -17.16
C LEU A 164 -12.28 0.19 -16.97
N LEU A 165 -12.81 0.27 -15.76
CA LEU A 165 -14.14 -0.21 -15.42
C LEU A 165 -15.00 0.96 -14.92
N SER A 166 -16.24 1.02 -15.38
CA SER A 166 -17.34 1.78 -14.77
C SER A 166 -18.52 0.82 -14.57
N GLN A 167 -19.61 1.24 -13.92
CA GLN A 167 -20.80 0.38 -13.78
C GLN A 167 -21.37 -0.14 -15.11
N LYS A 168 -21.07 0.52 -16.24
CA LYS A 168 -21.68 0.22 -17.56
C LYS A 168 -20.68 -0.30 -18.58
N ASP A 169 -19.46 0.20 -18.52
CA ASP A 169 -18.45 -0.02 -19.54
C ASP A 169 -17.21 -0.69 -18.94
N TYR A 170 -16.57 -1.53 -19.74
CA TYR A 170 -15.30 -2.18 -19.43
C TYR A 170 -14.40 -2.15 -20.66
N ASP A 171 -13.21 -1.59 -20.52
CA ASP A 171 -12.23 -1.47 -21.59
C ASP A 171 -10.85 -1.95 -21.12
N VAL A 172 -10.11 -2.56 -22.05
CA VAL A 172 -8.70 -2.92 -21.86
C VAL A 172 -7.86 -2.23 -22.91
N ILE A 173 -7.01 -1.32 -22.46
CA ILE A 173 -6.14 -0.53 -23.32
C ILE A 173 -4.71 -1.08 -23.20
N GLN A 174 -4.11 -1.38 -24.33
CA GLN A 174 -2.69 -1.72 -24.40
C GLN A 174 -1.86 -0.50 -24.74
N VAL A 175 -0.83 -0.27 -23.94
CA VAL A 175 0.15 0.78 -24.18
C VAL A 175 1.54 0.16 -24.13
N ARG A 176 2.35 0.35 -25.17
CA ARG A 176 3.75 -0.08 -25.15
C ARG A 176 4.48 0.55 -23.97
N LYS A 177 5.19 -0.20 -23.14
CA LYS A 177 6.02 0.33 -22.07
C LYS A 177 7.25 1.04 -22.65
N ASP A 178 7.47 2.29 -22.26
CA ASP A 178 8.72 2.99 -22.55
C ASP A 178 9.79 2.54 -21.55
N THR A 179 11.01 2.29 -22.03
CA THR A 179 12.15 1.93 -21.16
C THR A 179 12.54 3.03 -20.18
N ALA A 180 12.00 4.24 -20.36
CA ALA A 180 12.23 5.40 -19.50
C ALA A 180 11.14 5.62 -18.45
N ILE A 181 10.10 4.77 -18.37
CA ILE A 181 8.97 5.03 -17.47
C ILE A 181 9.40 5.11 -16.00
N GLU A 182 10.28 4.22 -15.55
CA GLU A 182 10.84 4.25 -14.20
C GLU A 182 11.63 5.54 -13.95
N ALA A 183 12.39 6.00 -14.95
CA ALA A 183 13.13 7.25 -14.89
C ALA A 183 12.21 8.47 -14.82
N TRP A 184 11.09 8.47 -15.54
CA TRP A 184 10.09 9.53 -15.47
C TRP A 184 9.41 9.59 -14.11
N VAL A 185 9.02 8.45 -13.52
CA VAL A 185 8.46 8.41 -12.17
C VAL A 185 9.48 8.97 -11.15
N SER A 186 10.75 8.53 -11.23
CA SER A 186 11.81 9.07 -10.38
C SER A 186 12.03 10.57 -10.58
N GLN A 187 12.05 11.05 -11.82
CA GLN A 187 12.20 12.46 -12.16
C GLN A 187 11.05 13.32 -11.62
N LEU A 188 9.81 12.85 -11.76
CA LEU A 188 8.62 13.51 -11.22
C LEU A 188 8.73 13.67 -9.71
N ARG A 189 9.05 12.59 -8.99
CA ARG A 189 9.17 12.58 -7.52
C ARG A 189 10.31 13.48 -7.03
N ARG A 190 11.47 13.43 -7.68
CA ARG A 190 12.62 14.30 -7.35
C ARG A 190 12.30 15.76 -7.60
N GLY A 191 11.56 16.06 -8.68
CA GLY A 191 11.06 17.40 -8.94
C GLY A 191 10.17 17.89 -7.80
N LEU A 192 9.12 17.15 -7.44
CA LEU A 192 8.21 17.53 -6.35
C LEU A 192 8.90 17.75 -4.99
N LYS A 193 9.99 17.01 -4.71
CA LYS A 193 10.77 17.14 -3.46
C LYS A 193 11.82 18.25 -3.49
N ALA A 194 12.04 18.89 -4.63
CA ALA A 194 13.08 19.92 -4.73
C ALA A 194 12.72 21.13 -3.84
N PRO A 195 13.72 21.79 -3.22
CA PRO A 195 13.46 23.02 -2.47
C PRO A 195 13.05 24.12 -3.45
N TYR A 196 11.81 24.61 -3.30
CA TYR A 196 11.27 25.73 -4.06
C TYR A 196 11.15 26.95 -3.15
N ASN A 197 12.02 27.95 -3.34
CA ASN A 197 11.89 29.23 -2.65
C ASN A 197 10.80 30.07 -3.36
N SER A 198 9.68 30.32 -2.67
CA SER A 198 8.57 31.13 -3.18
C SER A 198 8.88 32.63 -3.27
N GLU A 199 9.98 33.08 -2.65
CA GLU A 199 10.35 34.50 -2.56
C GLU A 199 11.51 34.90 -3.49
N GLU A 200 11.99 34.00 -4.35
CA GLU A 200 13.12 34.35 -5.20
C GLU A 200 12.72 35.31 -6.33
N PRO A 201 13.44 36.44 -6.51
CA PRO A 201 13.19 37.36 -7.62
C PRO A 201 13.26 36.66 -8.97
N GLU A 202 12.44 37.10 -9.95
CA GLU A 202 12.43 36.55 -11.32
C GLU A 202 13.81 36.57 -12.01
N ASP A 203 14.74 37.41 -11.52
CA ASP A 203 16.13 37.55 -12.02
C ASP A 203 17.19 36.83 -11.16
N SER A 204 16.79 35.96 -10.22
CA SER A 204 17.72 35.21 -9.37
C SER A 204 18.63 34.28 -10.21
N PRO A 205 19.97 34.33 -10.04
CA PRO A 205 20.90 33.49 -10.78
C PRO A 205 20.84 31.99 -10.39
N TYR A 206 20.00 31.60 -9.42
CA TYR A 206 19.80 30.22 -9.00
C TYR A 206 18.82 29.49 -9.94
N ARG A 207 19.33 29.08 -11.10
CA ARG A 207 18.66 28.26 -12.15
C ARG A 207 18.05 26.92 -11.65
N ASN A 208 18.29 26.52 -10.40
CA ASN A 208 17.97 25.19 -9.89
C ASN A 208 16.46 24.98 -9.63
N SER A 209 15.73 25.99 -9.14
CA SER A 209 14.29 25.88 -8.86
C SER A 209 13.48 25.74 -10.16
N SER A 210 13.81 26.55 -11.17
CA SER A 210 13.21 26.47 -12.52
C SER A 210 13.53 25.15 -13.22
N TYR A 211 14.75 24.62 -13.05
CA TYR A 211 15.15 23.35 -13.65
C TYR A 211 14.43 22.14 -13.03
N SER A 212 14.31 22.08 -11.70
CA SER A 212 13.56 21.01 -11.03
C SER A 212 12.08 21.06 -11.36
N ALA A 213 11.49 22.27 -11.42
CA ALA A 213 10.10 22.44 -11.85
C ALA A 213 9.87 22.02 -13.31
N GLN A 214 10.80 22.35 -14.21
CA GLN A 214 10.78 21.89 -15.60
C GLN A 214 10.87 20.36 -15.69
N GLN A 215 11.77 19.74 -14.92
CA GLN A 215 11.90 18.27 -14.89
C GLN A 215 10.63 17.60 -14.37
N TYR A 216 10.01 18.15 -13.33
CA TYR A 216 8.72 17.69 -12.84
C TYR A 216 7.66 17.76 -13.95
N ALA A 217 7.48 18.93 -14.58
CA ALA A 217 6.46 19.14 -15.58
C ALA A 217 6.64 18.24 -16.81
N ASP A 218 7.87 18.10 -17.31
CA ASP A 218 8.21 17.21 -18.44
C ASP A 218 7.86 15.74 -18.14
N ALA A 219 8.20 15.25 -16.95
CA ALA A 219 7.86 13.88 -16.55
C ALA A 219 6.35 13.71 -16.33
N ALA A 220 5.68 14.69 -15.73
CA ALA A 220 4.26 14.65 -15.44
C ALA A 220 3.39 14.61 -16.71
N VAL A 221 3.74 15.39 -17.73
CA VAL A 221 3.04 15.35 -19.03
C VAL A 221 3.28 14.03 -19.74
N LYS A 222 4.53 13.54 -19.81
CA LYS A 222 4.84 12.25 -20.43
C LYS A 222 4.09 11.08 -19.79
N LEU A 223 4.01 11.08 -18.46
CA LEU A 223 3.28 10.05 -17.72
C LEU A 223 1.77 10.20 -17.91
N TYR A 224 1.23 11.43 -17.95
CA TYR A 224 -0.18 11.66 -18.28
C TYR A 224 -0.55 11.14 -19.68
N ASP A 225 0.22 11.54 -20.69
CA ASP A 225 0.01 11.14 -22.09
C ASP A 225 0.03 9.61 -22.25
N LYS A 226 0.85 8.94 -21.43
CA LYS A 226 1.03 7.50 -21.49
C LYS A 226 -0.06 6.72 -20.75
N LEU A 227 -0.46 7.21 -19.57
CA LEU A 227 -1.26 6.43 -18.61
C LEU A 227 -2.72 6.89 -18.53
N ILE A 228 -2.98 8.19 -18.74
CA ILE A 228 -4.30 8.79 -18.52
C ILE A 228 -4.94 9.22 -19.84
N ALA A 229 -4.19 9.88 -20.73
CA ALA A 229 -4.73 10.35 -22.01
C ALA A 229 -5.45 9.26 -22.84
N PRO A 230 -5.02 7.98 -22.86
CA PRO A 230 -5.73 6.93 -23.61
C PRO A 230 -7.14 6.61 -23.08
N VAL A 231 -7.43 6.97 -21.83
CA VAL A 231 -8.68 6.63 -21.13
C VAL A 231 -9.49 7.86 -20.68
N LYS A 232 -8.93 9.06 -20.81
CA LYS A 232 -9.46 10.29 -20.19
C LYS A 232 -10.94 10.57 -20.49
N ASP A 233 -11.37 10.34 -21.73
CA ASP A 233 -12.74 10.69 -22.17
C ASP A 233 -13.81 9.75 -21.59
N LYS A 234 -13.38 8.65 -20.96
CA LYS A 234 -14.26 7.65 -20.34
C LYS A 234 -14.18 7.65 -18.80
N LEU A 235 -13.29 8.45 -18.22
CA LEU A 235 -13.16 8.55 -16.77
C LEU A 235 -14.39 9.20 -16.14
N GLN A 236 -14.77 8.70 -14.97
CA GLN A 236 -15.79 9.32 -14.14
C GLN A 236 -15.16 10.34 -13.18
N PRO A 237 -15.93 11.28 -12.60
CA PRO A 237 -15.38 12.30 -11.69
C PRO A 237 -14.61 11.73 -10.49
N LYS A 238 -14.96 10.52 -10.03
CA LYS A 238 -14.23 9.81 -8.99
C LYS A 238 -13.48 8.64 -9.62
N VAL A 239 -12.17 8.56 -9.40
CA VAL A 239 -11.33 7.52 -9.98
C VAL A 239 -10.60 6.76 -8.88
N ILE A 240 -10.83 5.45 -8.83
CA ILE A 240 -10.06 4.54 -7.99
C ILE A 240 -8.89 4.02 -8.81
N ILE A 241 -7.66 4.31 -8.38
CA ILE A 241 -6.43 3.88 -9.03
C ILE A 241 -5.90 2.63 -8.35
N ILE A 242 -5.69 1.57 -9.13
CA ILE A 242 -4.95 0.37 -8.71
C ILE A 242 -3.62 0.36 -9.48
N PRO A 243 -2.53 0.88 -8.88
CA PRO A 243 -1.24 0.93 -9.56
C PRO A 243 -0.60 -0.46 -9.61
N ASP A 244 0.47 -0.57 -10.40
CA ASP A 244 1.33 -1.76 -10.43
C ASP A 244 2.80 -1.36 -10.63
N GLY A 245 3.69 -2.16 -10.03
CA GLY A 245 5.14 -1.93 -10.03
C GLY A 245 5.51 -0.48 -9.69
N VAL A 246 6.31 0.15 -10.56
CA VAL A 246 6.82 1.51 -10.36
C VAL A 246 5.73 2.58 -10.26
N LEU A 247 4.54 2.32 -10.80
CA LEU A 247 3.42 3.26 -10.74
C LEU A 247 2.85 3.40 -9.32
N GLY A 248 3.16 2.46 -8.41
CA GLY A 248 2.79 2.59 -6.99
C GLY A 248 3.44 3.80 -6.30
N TYR A 249 4.52 4.33 -6.86
CA TYR A 249 5.21 5.53 -6.37
C TYR A 249 4.76 6.83 -7.07
N LEU A 250 3.84 6.73 -8.03
CA LEU A 250 3.38 7.85 -8.83
C LEU A 250 2.22 8.58 -8.13
N PRO A 251 2.37 9.84 -7.73
CA PRO A 251 1.21 10.66 -7.33
C PRO A 251 0.38 11.03 -8.58
N PHE A 252 -0.64 10.22 -8.90
CA PHE A 252 -1.47 10.45 -10.09
C PHE A 252 -2.15 11.82 -10.08
N GLN A 253 -2.52 12.36 -8.91
CA GLN A 253 -3.09 13.70 -8.78
C GLN A 253 -2.16 14.79 -9.34
N ALA A 254 -0.84 14.57 -9.29
CA ALA A 254 0.18 15.53 -9.70
C ALA A 254 0.58 15.40 -11.18
N LEU A 255 -0.07 14.52 -11.95
CA LEU A 255 0.10 14.45 -13.40
C LEU A 255 -0.46 15.72 -14.06
N LEU A 256 0.12 16.11 -15.19
CA LEU A 256 -0.22 17.33 -15.91
C LEU A 256 -0.75 17.00 -17.29
N GLU A 257 -1.91 17.54 -17.66
CA GLU A 257 -2.49 17.31 -18.98
C GLU A 257 -1.72 17.97 -20.12
N GLU A 258 -1.08 19.10 -19.83
CA GLU A 258 -0.30 19.86 -20.80
C GLU A 258 0.91 20.51 -20.15
N MET A 259 1.89 20.85 -20.99
CA MET A 259 3.11 21.51 -20.54
C MET A 259 2.82 22.95 -20.08
N PRO A 260 3.06 23.30 -18.81
CA PRO A 260 2.80 24.66 -18.33
C PRO A 260 3.78 25.64 -18.96
N ALA A 261 3.27 26.81 -19.37
CA ALA A 261 4.10 27.90 -19.91
C ALA A 261 5.12 28.43 -18.88
N ARG A 262 4.83 28.29 -17.58
CA ARG A 262 5.70 28.66 -16.45
C ARG A 262 5.76 27.52 -15.43
N PRO A 263 6.66 26.53 -15.61
CA PRO A 263 6.73 25.35 -14.74
C PRO A 263 6.98 25.66 -13.27
N TYR A 264 7.63 26.78 -12.95
CA TYR A 264 7.88 27.20 -11.57
C TYR A 264 6.64 27.80 -10.87
N ARG A 265 5.54 28.05 -11.59
CA ARG A 265 4.28 28.57 -11.02
C ARG A 265 3.24 27.45 -10.87
N PHE A 266 3.42 26.58 -9.89
CA PHE A 266 2.60 25.39 -9.64
C PHE A 266 1.08 25.66 -9.66
N HIS A 267 0.63 26.77 -9.09
CA HIS A 267 -0.80 27.10 -9.04
C HIS A 267 -1.47 27.25 -10.43
N THR A 268 -0.70 27.47 -11.51
CA THR A 268 -1.25 27.59 -12.87
C THR A 268 -1.34 26.27 -13.62
N HIS A 269 -0.88 25.16 -13.04
CA HIS A 269 -0.77 23.90 -13.76
C HIS A 269 -2.12 23.18 -13.90
N SER A 270 -2.26 22.43 -14.99
CA SER A 270 -3.43 21.60 -15.31
C SER A 270 -3.30 20.21 -14.65
N TYR A 271 -3.43 20.18 -13.33
CA TYR A 271 -3.34 18.92 -12.58
C TYR A 271 -4.53 18.01 -12.86
N PHE A 272 -4.25 16.73 -13.14
CA PHE A 272 -5.27 15.70 -13.26
C PHE A 272 -6.17 15.63 -12.01
N GLY A 273 -5.58 15.78 -10.82
CA GLY A 273 -6.32 15.77 -9.55
C GLY A 273 -7.19 17.01 -9.29
N ARG A 274 -7.19 18.03 -10.16
CA ARG A 274 -8.15 19.16 -10.05
C ARG A 274 -9.52 18.81 -10.58
N GLU A 275 -9.58 17.93 -11.57
CA GLU A 275 -10.82 17.54 -12.23
C GLU A 275 -11.39 16.24 -11.67
N HIS A 276 -10.55 15.43 -11.02
CA HIS A 276 -10.90 14.11 -10.53
C HIS A 276 -10.59 13.94 -9.05
N GLN A 277 -11.54 13.35 -8.31
CA GLN A 277 -11.30 12.87 -6.95
C GLN A 277 -10.66 11.48 -7.04
N LEU A 278 -9.40 11.36 -6.62
CA LEU A 278 -8.65 10.11 -6.69
C LEU A 278 -8.60 9.40 -5.34
N SER A 279 -8.80 8.09 -5.38
CA SER A 279 -8.49 7.16 -4.28
C SER A 279 -7.62 6.02 -4.78
N TYR A 280 -6.91 5.32 -3.89
CA TYR A 280 -6.02 4.23 -4.25
C TYR A 280 -6.43 2.93 -3.58
N SER A 281 -6.18 1.81 -4.26
CA SER A 281 -6.23 0.47 -3.68
C SER A 281 -5.08 -0.39 -4.23
N TYR A 282 -4.80 -1.52 -3.58
CA TYR A 282 -3.80 -2.48 -4.03
C TYR A 282 -4.33 -3.40 -5.14
N SER A 283 -5.59 -3.82 -5.00
CA SER A 283 -6.32 -4.67 -5.93
C SER A 283 -7.82 -4.39 -5.80
N ALA A 284 -8.60 -4.79 -6.80
CA ALA A 284 -10.05 -4.65 -6.75
C ALA A 284 -10.65 -5.61 -5.71
N THR A 285 -10.05 -6.79 -5.59
CA THR A 285 -10.39 -7.80 -4.59
C THR A 285 -10.21 -7.26 -3.17
N LEU A 286 -9.05 -6.66 -2.84
CA LEU A 286 -8.84 -6.05 -1.52
C LEU A 286 -9.80 -4.90 -1.25
N LEU A 287 -10.11 -4.08 -2.27
CA LEU A 287 -11.07 -2.99 -2.11
C LEU A 287 -12.47 -3.51 -1.71
N LYS A 288 -12.91 -4.62 -2.32
CA LYS A 288 -14.17 -5.29 -1.93
C LYS A 288 -14.11 -5.77 -0.49
N GLU A 289 -13.01 -6.39 -0.08
CA GLU A 289 -12.82 -6.84 1.30
C GLU A 289 -12.90 -5.68 2.31
N MET A 290 -12.26 -4.56 1.99
CA MET A 290 -12.31 -3.35 2.83
C MET A 290 -13.72 -2.78 2.94
N GLN A 291 -14.47 -2.70 1.84
CA GLN A 291 -15.84 -2.18 1.84
C GLN A 291 -16.84 -3.09 2.56
N ASN A 292 -16.68 -4.41 2.43
CA ASN A 292 -17.56 -5.39 3.04
C ASN A 292 -17.25 -5.65 4.52
N LYS A 293 -16.15 -5.09 5.04
CA LYS A 293 -15.72 -5.36 6.41
C LYS A 293 -16.73 -4.80 7.40
N VAL A 294 -17.29 -5.67 8.23
CA VAL A 294 -18.16 -5.30 9.34
C VAL A 294 -17.32 -5.20 10.60
N HIS A 295 -17.54 -4.17 11.42
CA HIS A 295 -16.86 -4.06 12.70
C HIS A 295 -17.18 -5.28 13.56
N ARG A 296 -16.13 -5.86 14.16
CA ARG A 296 -16.27 -7.02 15.04
C ARG A 296 -16.96 -6.64 16.35
N ALA A 297 -16.75 -5.39 16.78
CA ALA A 297 -17.47 -4.74 17.86
C ALA A 297 -17.69 -3.26 17.50
N GLU A 298 -18.80 -2.69 17.97
CA GLU A 298 -19.02 -1.24 17.85
C GLU A 298 -17.89 -0.49 18.59
N PRO A 299 -17.14 0.40 17.92
CA PRO A 299 -16.08 1.17 18.55
C PRO A 299 -16.66 2.01 19.69
N GLY A 300 -16.09 1.87 20.89
CA GLY A 300 -16.54 2.59 22.08
C GLY A 300 -16.06 4.04 22.13
N LYS A 301 -15.08 4.40 21.29
CA LYS A 301 -14.41 5.72 21.29
C LYS A 301 -14.22 6.28 19.88
N SER A 302 -14.16 7.60 19.78
CA SER A 302 -14.11 8.34 18.51
C SER A 302 -12.74 8.26 17.84
N LEU A 303 -11.72 8.87 18.44
CA LEU A 303 -10.37 9.00 17.88
C LEU A 303 -9.29 8.65 18.91
N LEU A 304 -8.27 7.91 18.49
CA LEU A 304 -6.98 7.80 19.18
C LEU A 304 -5.94 8.54 18.34
N ALA A 305 -5.41 9.65 18.86
CA ALA A 305 -4.35 10.42 18.24
C ALA A 305 -3.03 10.24 19.00
N MET A 306 -1.96 9.87 18.30
CA MET A 306 -0.65 9.59 18.91
C MET A 306 0.46 10.39 18.24
N ALA A 307 1.29 11.05 19.07
CA ALA A 307 2.47 11.79 18.66
C ALA A 307 3.70 11.37 19.50
N PRO A 308 4.38 10.26 19.15
CA PRO A 308 5.47 9.71 19.95
C PRO A 308 6.69 10.61 20.06
N PHE A 309 7.04 11.32 18.98
CA PHE A 309 8.27 12.12 18.90
C PHE A 309 8.06 13.62 19.19
N TYR A 310 7.05 13.96 19.99
CA TYR A 310 6.78 15.33 20.45
C TYR A 310 7.16 15.50 21.92
N ASP A 311 7.98 16.50 22.23
CA ASP A 311 8.53 16.79 23.57
C ASP A 311 7.92 18.05 24.24
N GLY A 312 6.92 18.68 23.62
CA GLY A 312 6.27 19.87 24.16
C GLY A 312 5.12 19.58 25.15
N THR A 313 4.54 20.65 25.72
CA THR A 313 3.52 20.55 26.79
C THR A 313 2.10 20.73 26.26
N LEU A 314 1.09 20.19 26.98
CA LEU A 314 -0.32 20.47 26.67
C LEU A 314 -0.66 21.97 26.71
N TYR A 315 0.01 22.76 27.56
CA TYR A 315 -0.17 24.21 27.60
C TYR A 315 0.29 24.90 26.31
N THR A 316 1.44 24.46 25.75
CA THR A 316 1.92 24.96 24.46
C THR A 316 0.99 24.56 23.33
N LEU A 317 0.43 23.35 23.36
CA LEU A 317 -0.53 22.86 22.35
C LEU A 317 -1.88 23.61 22.39
N ASP A 318 -2.46 23.81 23.57
CA ASP A 318 -3.71 24.57 23.74
C ASP A 318 -3.54 26.04 23.29
N SER A 319 -2.37 26.62 23.52
CA SER A 319 -2.03 27.96 23.05
C SER A 319 -1.93 28.02 21.52
N LEU A 320 -1.30 27.03 20.88
CA LEU A 320 -1.20 26.92 19.42
C LEU A 320 -2.58 26.72 18.79
N TYR A 321 -3.39 25.79 19.31
CA TYR A 321 -4.75 25.52 18.85
C TYR A 321 -5.65 26.77 18.93
N LYS A 322 -5.59 27.53 20.04
CA LYS A 322 -6.36 28.78 20.19
C LYS A 322 -5.91 29.89 19.26
N ALA A 323 -4.62 29.97 18.96
CA ALA A 323 -4.10 30.97 18.03
C ALA A 323 -4.48 30.65 16.58
N GLU A 324 -4.50 29.36 16.23
CA GLU A 324 -4.96 28.86 14.93
C GLU A 324 -6.44 29.19 14.69
N LEU A 325 -7.31 28.97 15.69
CA LEU A 325 -8.71 29.39 15.64
C LEU A 325 -8.90 30.91 15.51
N ALA A 326 -7.88 31.71 15.83
CA ALA A 326 -7.92 33.17 15.84
C ALA A 326 -7.26 33.81 14.60
N GLU A 327 -6.77 33.03 13.62
CA GLU A 327 -6.01 33.50 12.45
C GLU A 327 -4.81 34.42 12.82
N LEU A 328 -4.15 34.17 13.95
CA LEU A 328 -3.02 34.99 14.43
C LEU A 328 -1.68 34.37 14.03
N GLU A 329 -0.81 35.14 13.36
CA GLU A 329 0.59 34.76 13.12
C GLU A 329 1.36 34.73 14.45
N LEU A 330 1.95 33.59 14.79
CA LEU A 330 2.80 33.42 15.97
C LEU A 330 4.27 33.22 15.54
N GLU A 331 5.19 33.87 16.25
CA GLU A 331 6.64 33.69 16.08
C GLU A 331 7.09 32.31 16.61
N GLU A 332 7.84 31.58 15.78
CA GLU A 332 8.47 30.30 16.08
C GLU A 332 9.58 30.46 17.12
N SER A 333 9.36 29.90 18.30
CA SER A 333 10.45 29.49 19.17
C SER A 333 10.00 28.27 19.94
N LEU A 334 10.55 27.10 19.61
CA LEU A 334 10.81 25.99 20.53
C LEU A 334 11.60 24.90 19.77
N ALA A 335 12.91 24.84 20.00
CA ALA A 335 13.72 23.68 19.69
C ALA A 335 14.72 23.48 20.81
N THR A 336 14.60 22.38 21.55
CA THR A 336 15.65 21.56 22.21
C THR A 336 14.93 20.66 23.23
N THR A 337 14.97 19.34 23.12
CA THR A 337 16.17 18.52 23.37
C THR A 337 15.96 17.10 22.84
N ALA A 338 16.81 16.65 21.92
CA ALA A 338 16.73 15.30 21.33
C ALA A 338 17.06 14.21 22.38
N ARG A 339 16.16 13.22 22.49
CA ARG A 339 16.46 11.88 22.99
C ARG A 339 16.06 10.88 21.91
N SER A 340 16.93 9.90 21.71
CA SER A 340 16.88 8.73 20.81
C SER A 340 17.25 8.93 19.33
N ALA A 341 17.40 7.80 18.62
CA ALA A 341 17.93 7.66 17.26
C ALA A 341 17.08 8.34 16.17
N PHE A 342 15.91 8.86 16.53
CA PHE A 342 15.00 9.62 15.66
C PHE A 342 14.94 11.10 16.10
N GLU A 343 14.88 12.01 15.14
CA GLU A 343 14.75 13.45 15.43
C GLU A 343 13.34 13.79 15.95
N SER A 344 13.23 14.82 16.80
CA SER A 344 11.94 15.34 17.29
C SER A 344 11.07 15.81 16.12
N LEU A 345 9.76 15.56 16.21
CA LEU A 345 8.72 16.04 15.28
C LEU A 345 7.92 17.15 15.97
N PRO A 346 8.40 18.41 15.96
CA PRO A 346 7.90 19.47 16.83
C PRO A 346 6.46 19.90 16.55
N TYR A 347 5.86 19.57 15.40
CA TYR A 347 4.44 19.87 15.16
C TYR A 347 3.52 18.66 15.08
N SER A 348 4.06 17.43 15.14
CA SER A 348 3.26 16.20 15.27
C SER A 348 2.31 16.24 16.47
N GLY A 349 2.76 16.83 17.60
CA GLY A 349 1.92 17.05 18.77
C GLY A 349 0.77 18.02 18.51
N ALA A 350 1.01 19.11 17.76
CA ALA A 350 -0.02 20.08 17.41
C ALA A 350 -1.05 19.50 16.45
N GLU A 351 -0.62 18.72 15.46
CA GLU A 351 -1.49 17.99 14.53
C GLU A 351 -2.39 17.01 15.29
N ALA A 352 -1.80 16.08 16.03
CA ALA A 352 -2.51 15.03 16.74
C ALA A 352 -3.43 15.60 17.84
N TYR A 353 -2.98 16.64 18.56
CA TYR A 353 -3.80 17.31 19.57
C TYR A 353 -5.00 18.01 18.94
N THR A 354 -4.81 18.75 17.85
CA THR A 354 -5.91 19.42 17.14
C THR A 354 -6.94 18.40 16.64
N ALA A 355 -6.49 17.29 16.07
CA ALA A 355 -7.37 16.19 15.68
C ALA A 355 -8.16 15.66 16.90
N SER A 356 -7.50 15.45 18.04
CA SER A 356 -8.17 14.99 19.27
C SER A 356 -9.28 15.93 19.73
N GLN A 357 -9.07 17.25 19.63
CA GLN A 357 -10.07 18.24 20.02
C GLN A 357 -11.25 18.29 19.05
N LEU A 358 -10.99 18.21 17.74
CA LEU A 358 -12.03 18.24 16.70
C LEU A 358 -12.96 17.03 16.76
N TRP A 359 -12.43 15.88 17.17
CA TRP A 359 -13.13 14.60 17.12
C TRP A 359 -13.50 14.04 18.50
N ASP A 360 -13.30 14.79 19.59
CA ASP A 360 -13.52 14.34 20.97
C ASP A 360 -12.81 13.00 21.24
N GLY A 361 -11.51 13.00 20.93
CA GLY A 361 -10.62 11.84 20.97
C GLY A 361 -9.63 11.87 22.11
N ASP A 362 -9.02 10.70 22.35
CA ASP A 362 -7.89 10.57 23.26
C ASP A 362 -6.59 10.97 22.53
N PHE A 363 -5.70 11.64 23.25
CA PHE A 363 -4.40 12.08 22.75
C PHE A 363 -3.28 11.54 23.63
N LEU A 364 -2.32 10.85 23.02
CA LEU A 364 -1.11 10.35 23.65
C LEU A 364 0.12 10.99 22.99
N GLN A 365 1.08 11.44 23.80
CA GLN A 365 2.33 12.03 23.31
C GLN A 365 3.54 11.58 24.13
N GLY A 366 4.73 11.65 23.54
CA GLY A 366 5.98 11.33 24.22
C GLY A 366 5.91 9.95 24.91
N ASP A 367 6.28 9.89 26.19
CA ASP A 367 6.34 8.66 26.99
C ASP A 367 5.00 7.91 27.11
N GLU A 368 3.86 8.54 26.82
CA GLU A 368 2.55 7.88 26.81
C GLU A 368 2.21 7.26 25.45
N ALA A 369 2.85 7.70 24.37
CA ALA A 369 2.61 7.24 23.01
C ALA A 369 3.50 6.03 22.64
N THR A 370 3.36 4.95 23.40
CA THR A 370 4.12 3.71 23.22
C THR A 370 3.43 2.71 22.28
N GLU A 371 4.23 1.80 21.73
CA GLU A 371 3.78 0.70 20.88
C GLU A 371 2.75 -0.19 21.63
N GLN A 372 3.05 -0.51 22.89
CA GLN A 372 2.17 -1.30 23.75
C GLN A 372 0.80 -0.65 23.94
N HIS A 373 0.76 0.65 24.28
CA HIS A 373 -0.52 1.35 24.43
C HIS A 373 -1.31 1.35 23.13
N PHE A 374 -0.64 1.51 21.97
CA PHE A 374 -1.30 1.41 20.69
C PHE A 374 -1.97 0.04 20.51
N ARG A 375 -1.28 -1.08 20.77
CA ARG A 375 -1.86 -2.43 20.65
C ARG A 375 -3.06 -2.65 21.56
N GLU A 376 -3.00 -2.16 22.80
CA GLU A 376 -4.06 -2.33 23.79
C GLU A 376 -5.31 -1.50 23.46
N MET A 377 -5.11 -0.32 22.86
CA MET A 377 -6.15 0.67 22.67
C MET A 377 -6.77 0.66 21.27
N ALA A 378 -5.99 0.46 20.21
CA ALA A 378 -6.39 0.72 18.82
C ALA A 378 -7.69 0.02 18.39
N GLY A 379 -7.95 -1.19 18.87
CA GLY A 379 -9.17 -1.94 18.56
C GLY A 379 -10.47 -1.31 19.07
N GLN A 380 -10.40 -0.33 19.99
CA GLN A 380 -11.55 0.29 20.64
C GLN A 380 -12.02 1.58 19.92
N TYR A 381 -11.25 2.09 18.96
CA TYR A 381 -11.46 3.39 18.35
C TYR A 381 -11.97 3.27 16.92
N ARG A 382 -12.83 4.22 16.55
CA ARG A 382 -13.36 4.35 15.19
C ARG A 382 -12.35 5.01 14.25
N MET A 383 -11.47 5.85 14.77
CA MET A 383 -10.43 6.53 14.02
C MET A 383 -9.09 6.43 14.73
N LEU A 384 -8.02 6.24 13.96
CA LEU A 384 -6.64 6.26 14.45
C LEU A 384 -5.87 7.35 13.71
N HIS A 385 -5.15 8.20 14.43
CA HIS A 385 -4.27 9.21 13.86
C HIS A 385 -2.86 9.03 14.42
N LEU A 386 -1.92 8.62 13.57
CA LEU A 386 -0.54 8.33 13.95
C LEU A 386 0.38 9.37 13.32
N ALA A 387 0.82 10.33 14.11
CA ALA A 387 1.76 11.38 13.72
C ALA A 387 3.16 11.00 14.22
N THR A 388 3.89 10.23 13.41
CA THR A 388 5.13 9.56 13.86
C THR A 388 6.14 9.36 12.73
N HIS A 389 7.32 8.82 13.02
CA HIS A 389 8.24 8.37 11.97
C HIS A 389 7.79 7.03 11.39
N GLY A 390 7.92 6.90 10.08
CA GLY A 390 7.75 5.65 9.36
C GLY A 390 8.93 5.37 8.45
N ALA A 391 9.19 4.11 8.18
CA ALA A 391 10.12 3.74 7.13
C ALA A 391 9.46 2.71 6.24
N ALA A 392 9.53 2.95 4.93
CA ALA A 392 9.31 1.90 3.94
C ALA A 392 10.63 1.14 3.77
N ASN A 393 10.55 -0.18 3.59
CA ASN A 393 11.69 -0.97 3.15
C ASN A 393 11.37 -1.54 1.76
N ASP A 394 11.99 -0.97 0.73
CA ASP A 394 11.75 -1.33 -0.67
C ASP A 394 12.40 -2.68 -1.07
N GLU A 395 13.28 -3.26 -0.24
CA GLU A 395 13.86 -4.59 -0.49
C GLU A 395 13.00 -5.72 0.10
N VAL A 396 12.39 -5.49 1.25
CA VAL A 396 11.49 -6.43 1.94
C VAL A 396 10.40 -5.63 2.65
N GLY A 397 9.21 -5.55 2.05
CA GLY A 397 8.10 -4.69 2.51
C GLY A 397 7.62 -4.96 3.95
N GLU A 398 7.89 -6.15 4.49
CA GLU A 398 7.51 -6.53 5.87
C GLU A 398 8.34 -5.83 6.96
N TYR A 399 9.54 -5.35 6.60
CA TYR A 399 10.35 -4.53 7.49
C TYR A 399 9.99 -3.04 7.41
N ALA A 400 8.94 -2.67 6.66
CA ALA A 400 8.35 -1.36 6.83
C ALA A 400 7.74 -1.26 8.23
N TYR A 401 7.91 -0.11 8.89
CA TYR A 401 7.53 0.08 10.28
C TYR A 401 7.01 1.49 10.57
N LEU A 402 6.27 1.59 11.68
CA LEU A 402 5.97 2.84 12.37
C LEU A 402 6.73 2.86 13.70
N ALA A 403 7.41 3.95 14.00
CA ALA A 403 8.15 4.09 15.25
C ALA A 403 7.25 4.64 16.36
N PHE A 404 7.50 4.23 17.59
CA PHE A 404 6.87 4.74 18.81
C PHE A 404 7.95 5.14 19.82
N THR A 405 7.55 5.72 20.95
CA THR A 405 8.49 6.18 21.97
C THR A 405 9.23 5.02 22.62
N GLU A 406 10.56 5.14 22.73
CA GLU A 406 11.42 4.19 23.44
C GLU A 406 11.13 4.16 24.94
N VAL A 407 11.03 2.97 25.53
CA VAL A 407 10.87 2.80 26.98
C VAL A 407 12.11 2.07 27.50
N ASP A 408 12.89 2.73 28.35
CA ASP A 408 14.21 2.31 28.90
C ASP A 408 14.26 0.92 29.60
N ASP A 409 13.15 0.16 29.67
CA ASP A 409 13.00 -1.09 30.43
C ASP A 409 12.57 -2.30 29.57
N SER A 410 12.49 -2.18 28.24
CA SER A 410 11.93 -3.24 27.38
C SER A 410 12.98 -3.92 26.48
N LEU A 411 12.85 -5.25 26.35
CA LEU A 411 13.58 -6.08 25.37
C LEU A 411 12.96 -6.01 23.96
N GLU A 412 11.88 -5.23 23.79
CA GLU A 412 11.12 -5.09 22.55
C GLU A 412 11.55 -3.82 21.82
N ASN A 413 11.78 -3.93 20.51
CA ASN A 413 12.06 -2.77 19.68
C ASN A 413 10.74 -1.99 19.50
N GLU A 414 10.76 -0.68 19.75
CA GLU A 414 9.59 0.22 19.72
C GLU A 414 9.14 0.59 18.30
N LEU A 415 9.19 -0.42 17.43
CA LEU A 415 8.83 -0.38 16.02
C LEU A 415 7.66 -1.34 15.80
N LEU A 416 6.56 -0.80 15.29
CA LEU A 416 5.43 -1.60 14.83
C LEU A 416 5.65 -1.96 13.36
N PHE A 417 6.04 -3.21 13.08
CA PHE A 417 6.28 -3.67 11.72
C PHE A 417 4.99 -4.06 10.99
N VAL A 418 5.01 -4.05 9.65
CA VAL A 418 3.90 -4.53 8.79
C VAL A 418 3.41 -5.91 9.21
N LYS A 419 4.32 -6.85 9.50
CA LYS A 419 3.98 -8.20 9.97
C LYS A 419 3.15 -8.20 11.26
N ASP A 420 3.37 -7.22 12.13
CA ASP A 420 2.69 -7.12 13.42
C ASP A 420 1.31 -6.48 13.25
N ILE A 421 1.17 -5.57 12.28
CA ILE A 421 -0.09 -4.91 11.95
C ILE A 421 -1.10 -5.93 11.42
N TYR A 422 -0.69 -6.94 10.63
CA TYR A 422 -1.58 -8.00 10.16
C TYR A 422 -2.28 -8.78 11.29
N ASN A 423 -1.70 -8.79 12.50
CA ASN A 423 -2.25 -9.47 13.67
C ASN A 423 -3.16 -8.58 14.53
N LEU A 424 -3.27 -7.28 14.21
CA LEU A 424 -4.15 -6.37 14.92
C LEU A 424 -5.63 -6.66 14.61
N GLN A 425 -6.49 -6.29 15.54
CA GLN A 425 -7.95 -6.39 15.39
C GLN A 425 -8.56 -4.99 15.52
N LEU A 426 -8.62 -4.28 14.41
CA LEU A 426 -9.12 -2.91 14.35
C LEU A 426 -10.62 -2.90 14.03
N ASN A 427 -11.31 -1.93 14.62
CA ASN A 427 -12.68 -1.56 14.25
C ASN A 427 -12.72 -0.13 13.69
N ALA A 428 -11.64 0.26 13.01
CA ALA A 428 -11.44 1.62 12.53
C ALA A 428 -12.12 1.84 11.17
N ASP A 429 -12.95 2.89 11.07
CA ASP A 429 -13.41 3.39 9.79
C ASP A 429 -12.29 4.15 9.05
N LEU A 430 -11.36 4.78 9.80
CA LEU A 430 -10.28 5.57 9.23
C LEU A 430 -8.96 5.42 10.02
N VAL A 431 -7.86 5.21 9.30
CA VAL A 431 -6.50 5.31 9.82
C VAL A 431 -5.75 6.40 9.07
N ILE A 432 -5.22 7.38 9.80
CA ILE A 432 -4.41 8.48 9.27
C ILE A 432 -2.96 8.19 9.65
N LEU A 433 -2.12 7.96 8.65
CA LEU A 433 -0.68 7.79 8.79
C LEU A 433 0.00 9.10 8.38
N SER A 434 0.11 10.03 9.34
CA SER A 434 0.94 11.23 9.21
C SER A 434 2.38 10.86 9.57
N ALA A 435 2.96 10.03 8.70
CA ALA A 435 4.31 9.53 8.90
C ALA A 435 5.20 9.82 7.70
N CYS A 436 6.36 10.41 7.98
CA CYS A 436 7.44 10.53 7.01
C CYS A 436 7.73 9.15 6.44
N GLN A 437 7.73 8.97 5.11
CA GLN A 437 8.22 7.71 4.53
C GLN A 437 9.36 8.02 3.57
N THR A 438 10.58 7.78 4.07
CA THR A 438 11.85 7.95 3.37
C THR A 438 12.00 6.89 2.28
N ALA A 439 11.37 7.12 1.13
CA ALA A 439 11.71 6.44 -0.11
C ALA A 439 13.08 6.92 -0.62
N THR A 440 14.15 6.55 0.10
CA THR A 440 15.55 6.90 -0.17
C THR A 440 16.29 5.82 -0.98
N GLY A 441 15.61 4.71 -1.34
CA GLY A 441 16.18 3.57 -2.07
C GLY A 441 15.81 3.48 -3.56
N GLU A 442 16.36 2.47 -4.24
CA GLU A 442 16.00 2.11 -5.62
C GLU A 442 14.53 1.70 -5.72
N LEU A 443 13.84 2.11 -6.78
CA LEU A 443 12.45 1.74 -7.06
C LEU A 443 12.37 0.23 -7.35
N GLN A 444 12.15 -0.58 -6.32
CA GLN A 444 12.00 -2.03 -6.44
C GLN A 444 10.53 -2.41 -6.67
N ARG A 445 10.30 -3.56 -7.31
CA ARG A 445 8.96 -4.18 -7.41
C ARG A 445 8.62 -4.79 -6.04
N GLY A 446 8.17 -3.96 -5.08
CA GLY A 446 7.94 -4.44 -3.71
C GLY A 446 7.66 -3.34 -2.67
N GLU A 447 6.49 -2.71 -2.77
CA GLU A 447 5.63 -2.37 -1.62
C GLU A 447 6.23 -1.59 -0.42
N GLY A 448 6.67 -0.36 -0.67
CA GLY A 448 6.83 0.66 0.38
C GLY A 448 5.49 1.07 1.04
N ILE A 449 5.06 2.34 0.93
CA ILE A 449 3.85 2.92 1.57
C ILE A 449 2.57 2.04 1.44
N ILE A 450 2.48 1.30 0.34
CA ILE A 450 1.37 0.40 0.02
C ILE A 450 1.31 -0.80 0.98
N SER A 451 2.45 -1.32 1.48
CA SER A 451 2.46 -2.45 2.42
C SER A 451 1.84 -2.08 3.77
N LEU A 452 2.15 -0.90 4.31
CA LEU A 452 1.55 -0.41 5.56
C LEU A 452 0.06 -0.17 5.41
N ALA A 453 -0.38 0.56 4.38
CA ALA A 453 -1.80 0.81 4.13
C ALA A 453 -2.59 -0.50 3.98
N ARG A 454 -2.00 -1.46 3.27
CA ARG A 454 -2.57 -2.81 3.11
C ARG A 454 -2.63 -3.58 4.41
N ALA A 455 -1.58 -3.54 5.23
CA ALA A 455 -1.58 -4.21 6.53
C ALA A 455 -2.70 -3.67 7.43
N PHE A 456 -2.90 -2.34 7.46
CA PHE A 456 -4.02 -1.72 8.19
C PHE A 456 -5.38 -2.10 7.63
N ALA A 457 -5.54 -2.18 6.31
CA ALA A 457 -6.78 -2.67 5.69
C ALA A 457 -7.11 -4.09 6.18
N TYR A 458 -6.12 -4.99 6.18
CA TYR A 458 -6.27 -6.34 6.71
C TYR A 458 -6.52 -6.39 8.21
N ALA A 459 -5.87 -5.52 8.99
CA ALA A 459 -6.09 -5.39 10.42
C ALA A 459 -7.53 -4.99 10.78
N GLY A 460 -8.24 -4.30 9.88
CA GLY A 460 -9.62 -3.88 10.12
C GLY A 460 -10.01 -2.50 9.64
N ALA A 461 -9.05 -1.72 9.11
CA ALA A 461 -9.33 -0.37 8.65
C ALA A 461 -10.15 -0.37 7.35
N LYS A 462 -11.23 0.41 7.30
CA LYS A 462 -12.03 0.59 6.07
C LYS A 462 -11.48 1.64 5.12
N SER A 463 -10.73 2.61 5.65
CA SER A 463 -10.09 3.67 4.89
C SER A 463 -8.75 4.04 5.52
N ILE A 464 -7.77 4.37 4.68
CA ILE A 464 -6.44 4.76 5.11
C ILE A 464 -6.03 6.02 4.34
N THR A 465 -5.52 7.02 5.06
CA THR A 465 -4.88 8.20 4.48
C THR A 465 -3.39 8.15 4.80
N THR A 466 -2.54 8.31 3.79
CA THR A 466 -1.08 8.21 3.93
C THR A 466 -0.37 9.35 3.19
N THR A 467 0.73 9.84 3.74
CA THR A 467 1.64 10.76 3.04
C THR A 467 2.67 9.99 2.20
N LEU A 468 2.85 10.37 0.92
CA LEU A 468 3.81 9.71 0.01
C LEU A 468 5.29 10.09 0.26
N TRP A 469 5.54 11.14 1.03
CA TRP A 469 6.87 11.61 1.43
C TRP A 469 6.77 12.49 2.67
N SER A 470 7.90 12.72 3.34
CA SER A 470 8.02 13.73 4.40
C SER A 470 7.60 15.09 3.87
N VAL A 471 6.51 15.63 4.41
CA VAL A 471 6.10 16.99 4.11
C VAL A 471 6.59 17.90 5.23
N ASN A 472 6.95 19.13 4.90
CA ASN A 472 7.30 20.11 5.92
C ASN A 472 6.05 20.34 6.79
N ASP A 473 6.19 20.00 8.07
CA ASP A 473 5.15 19.97 9.10
C ASP A 473 4.45 21.35 9.31
N GLN A 474 5.05 22.44 8.84
CA GLN A 474 4.41 23.77 8.79
C GLN A 474 3.38 23.92 7.65
N LYS A 475 3.50 23.17 6.54
CA LYS A 475 2.71 23.34 5.31
C LYS A 475 1.63 22.26 5.09
N THR A 476 1.54 21.26 5.96
CA THR A 476 0.51 20.20 5.93
C THR A 476 -0.64 20.39 6.91
N LYS A 477 -0.62 21.48 7.68
CA LYS A 477 -1.70 21.85 8.62
C LYS A 477 -2.94 22.35 7.89
#